data_AF-A0A937CEM3-F1
#
_entry.id   AF-A0A937CEM3-F1
#
_cell.length_a   1.000
_cell.length_b   1.000
_cell.length_c   1.000
_cell.angle_alpha   90.00
_cell.angle_beta   90.00
_cell.angle_gamma   90.00
#
_symmetry.space_group_name_H-M   'P 1'
#
loop_
_entity.id
_entity.type
_entity.pdbx_description
1 polymer ?
#
loop_
_entity_poly.entity_id
_entity_poly.type
_entity_poly.pdbx_seq_one_letter_code
_entity_poly.pdbx_strand_id
1 'polypeptide(L)'
;MQQQAQGHVNRLEEIQVNADIAESQALYKTYNVGIRWVDALNGTVRPVIAYSFFILYAAVKVMQFSADMPWLLWTAEDQAIFAGIISFYFGQRAMAKLRSGK
;
A
#
# COMPACT_ATOMS: atom_id res chain seq x y z
N MET A 1 -17.18 47.85 2.39
CA MET A 1 -16.97 47.48 0.97
C MET A 1 -15.86 46.43 0.79
N GLN A 2 -14.68 46.56 1.43
CA GLN A 2 -13.57 45.60 1.24
C GLN A 2 -13.79 44.22 1.90
N GLN A 3 -14.49 44.14 3.03
CA GLN A 3 -14.81 42.85 3.69
C GLN A 3 -15.75 41.96 2.89
N GLN A 4 -16.67 42.53 2.09
CA GLN A 4 -17.55 41.75 1.24
C GLN A 4 -16.78 41.15 0.05
N ALA A 5 -15.85 41.90 -0.55
CA ALA A 5 -14.99 41.39 -1.61
C ALA A 5 -14.10 40.22 -1.13
N GLN A 6 -13.57 40.32 0.09
CA GLN A 6 -12.79 39.25 0.73
C GLN A 6 -13.63 37.97 0.98
N GLY A 7 -14.88 38.11 1.40
CA GLY A 7 -15.78 36.96 1.54
C GLY A 7 -16.13 36.27 0.21
N HIS A 8 -16.17 37.02 -0.90
CA HIS A 8 -16.42 36.45 -2.22
C HIS A 8 -15.21 35.69 -2.76
N VAL A 9 -13.99 36.22 -2.59
CA VAL A 9 -12.77 35.49 -3.01
C VAL A 9 -12.57 34.20 -2.22
N ASN A 10 -12.83 34.23 -0.90
CA ASN A 10 -12.75 33.02 -0.07
C ASN A 10 -13.78 31.95 -0.53
N ARG A 11 -14.99 32.38 -0.92
CA ARG A 11 -16.01 31.46 -1.45
C ARG A 11 -15.61 30.89 -2.82
N LEU A 12 -14.96 31.68 -3.67
CA LEU A 12 -14.48 31.20 -4.98
C LEU A 12 -13.35 30.19 -4.82
N GLU A 13 -12.43 30.43 -3.87
CA GLU A 13 -11.38 29.48 -3.50
C GLU A 13 -11.97 28.18 -2.94
N GLU A 14 -12.96 28.26 -2.04
CA GLU A 14 -13.67 27.07 -1.52
C GLU A 14 -14.37 26.27 -2.63
N ILE A 15 -15.00 26.95 -3.61
CA ILE A 15 -15.65 26.30 -4.74
C ILE A 15 -14.63 25.57 -5.61
N GLN A 16 -13.48 26.18 -5.88
CA GLN A 16 -12.40 25.57 -6.66
C GLN A 16 -11.81 24.35 -5.94
N VAL A 17 -11.53 24.48 -4.64
CA VAL A 17 -11.02 23.37 -3.83
C VAL A 17 -12.04 22.21 -3.79
N ASN A 18 -13.33 22.51 -3.67
CA ASN A 18 -14.36 21.47 -3.70
C ASN A 18 -14.51 20.81 -5.08
N ALA A 19 -14.33 21.56 -6.17
CA ALA A 19 -14.33 21.02 -7.52
C ALA A 19 -13.14 20.06 -7.75
N ASP A 20 -11.94 20.44 -7.32
CA ASP A 20 -10.73 19.61 -7.41
C ASP A 20 -10.84 18.33 -6.56
N ILE A 21 -11.48 18.43 -5.39
CA ILE A 21 -11.80 17.28 -4.54
C ILE A 21 -12.79 16.35 -5.24
N ALA A 22 -13.83 16.90 -5.88
CA ALA A 22 -14.81 16.10 -6.61
C ALA A 22 -14.18 15.41 -7.84
N GLU A 23 -13.30 16.08 -8.56
CA GLU A 23 -12.54 15.51 -9.68
C GLU A 23 -11.60 14.40 -9.21
N SER A 24 -10.85 14.65 -8.13
CA SER A 24 -10.00 13.64 -7.50
C SER A 24 -10.83 12.43 -7.04
N GLN A 25 -11.98 12.65 -6.39
CA GLN A 25 -12.86 11.56 -5.97
C GLN A 25 -13.48 10.79 -7.14
N ALA A 26 -13.76 11.45 -8.26
CA ALA A 26 -14.23 10.81 -9.49
C ALA A 26 -13.13 9.97 -10.15
N LEU A 27 -11.91 10.49 -10.21
CA LEU A 27 -10.72 9.77 -10.70
C LEU A 27 -10.37 8.56 -9.81
N TYR A 28 -10.56 8.68 -8.49
CA TYR A 28 -10.34 7.59 -7.53
C TYR A 28 -11.56 6.68 -7.32
N LYS A 29 -12.67 6.91 -8.02
CA LYS A 29 -13.86 6.05 -7.97
C LYS A 29 -13.55 4.74 -8.70
N THR A 30 -12.84 3.89 -7.98
CA THR A 30 -12.46 2.54 -8.38
C THR A 30 -13.74 1.77 -8.69
N TYR A 31 -13.84 1.27 -9.91
CA TYR A 31 -14.90 0.38 -10.36
C TYR A 31 -14.99 -0.80 -9.37
N ASN A 32 -16.01 -0.80 -8.51
CA ASN A 32 -16.37 -1.98 -7.72
C ASN A 32 -17.11 -2.92 -8.66
N VAL A 33 -16.52 -4.09 -8.94
CA VAL A 33 -17.09 -5.09 -9.86
C VAL A 33 -18.37 -5.73 -9.26
N GLY A 34 -18.65 -5.51 -7.98
CA GLY A 34 -19.90 -5.93 -7.32
C GLY A 34 -19.96 -7.41 -6.96
N ILE A 35 -18.86 -8.16 -7.17
CA ILE A 35 -18.80 -9.61 -6.99
C ILE A 35 -17.93 -9.93 -5.77
N ARG A 36 -18.59 -10.19 -4.63
CA ARG A 36 -17.95 -10.44 -3.32
C ARG A 36 -16.84 -11.48 -3.33
N TRP A 37 -16.91 -12.50 -4.20
CA TRP A 37 -15.88 -13.53 -4.27
C TRP A 37 -14.63 -13.07 -5.04
N VAL A 38 -14.78 -12.20 -6.05
CA VAL A 38 -13.65 -11.60 -6.78
C VAL A 38 -12.93 -10.61 -5.90
N ASP A 39 -13.68 -9.80 -5.14
CA ASP A 39 -13.09 -8.84 -4.20
C ASP A 39 -12.42 -9.55 -3.00
N ALA A 40 -13.00 -10.65 -2.52
CA ALA A 40 -12.34 -11.52 -1.54
C ALA A 40 -11.06 -12.15 -2.11
N LEU A 41 -11.10 -12.65 -3.36
CA LEU A 41 -9.93 -13.21 -4.03
C LEU A 41 -8.83 -12.15 -4.20
N ASN A 42 -9.17 -10.94 -4.64
CA ASN A 42 -8.24 -9.81 -4.72
C ASN A 42 -7.65 -9.45 -3.36
N GLY A 43 -8.46 -9.52 -2.30
CA GLY A 43 -7.99 -9.40 -0.91
C GLY A 43 -6.96 -10.46 -0.52
N THR A 44 -7.00 -11.65 -1.13
CA THR A 44 -6.04 -12.74 -0.87
C THR A 44 -4.78 -12.70 -1.71
N VAL A 45 -4.76 -12.02 -2.87
CA VAL A 45 -3.58 -11.92 -3.74
C VAL A 45 -2.37 -11.37 -2.98
N ARG A 46 -2.58 -10.36 -2.13
CA ARG A 46 -1.54 -9.75 -1.29
C ARG A 46 -0.94 -10.77 -0.28
N PRO A 47 -1.74 -11.44 0.57
CA PRO A 47 -1.27 -12.55 1.41
C PRO A 47 -0.56 -13.66 0.63
N VAL A 48 -1.12 -14.09 -0.50
CA VAL A 48 -0.58 -15.21 -1.29
C VAL A 48 0.82 -14.88 -1.80
N ILE A 49 1.02 -13.70 -2.40
CA ILE A 49 2.34 -13.29 -2.90
C ILE A 49 3.36 -13.17 -1.75
N ALA A 50 2.96 -12.57 -0.63
CA ALA A 50 3.84 -12.43 0.53
C ALA A 50 4.28 -13.79 1.10
N TYR A 51 3.34 -14.73 1.27
CA TYR A 51 3.66 -16.08 1.74
C TYR A 51 4.50 -16.85 0.73
N SER A 52 4.25 -16.70 -0.58
CA SER A 52 5.08 -17.32 -1.61
C SER A 52 6.54 -16.86 -1.55
N PHE A 53 6.79 -15.55 -1.41
CA PHE A 53 8.15 -15.05 -1.23
C PHE A 53 8.80 -15.53 0.06
N PHE A 54 8.02 -15.59 1.15
CA PHE A 54 8.51 -16.10 2.43
C PHE A 54 8.87 -17.59 2.38
N ILE A 55 8.03 -18.41 1.75
CA ILE A 55 8.27 -19.85 1.55
C ILE A 55 9.49 -20.06 0.65
N LEU A 56 9.60 -19.31 -0.45
CA LEU A 56 10.76 -19.39 -1.35
C LEU A 56 12.05 -19.01 -0.61
N TYR A 57 12.03 -17.92 0.16
CA TYR A 57 13.15 -17.50 1.00
C TYR A 57 13.54 -18.60 2.01
N ALA A 58 12.56 -19.16 2.73
CA ALA A 58 12.79 -20.25 3.66
C ALA A 58 13.40 -21.49 2.97
N ALA A 59 12.90 -21.86 1.79
CA ALA A 59 13.44 -22.98 1.01
C ALA A 59 14.92 -22.77 0.63
N VAL A 60 15.28 -21.56 0.15
CA VAL A 60 16.67 -21.21 -0.15
C VAL A 60 17.54 -21.30 1.10
N LYS A 61 17.05 -20.84 2.26
CA LYS A 61 17.79 -20.93 3.52
C LYS A 61 17.98 -22.36 4.00
N VAL A 62 16.99 -23.23 3.84
CA VAL A 62 17.12 -24.66 4.12
C VAL A 62 18.17 -25.32 3.22
N MET A 63 18.22 -24.95 1.94
CA MET A 63 19.25 -25.46 1.01
C MET A 63 20.66 -24.97 1.39
N GLN A 64 20.80 -23.69 1.75
CA GLN A 64 22.09 -23.11 2.20
C GLN A 64 22.58 -23.75 3.51
N PHE A 65 21.66 -24.02 4.45
CA PHE A 65 21.98 -24.74 5.67
C PHE A 65 22.45 -26.17 5.38
N SER A 66 21.78 -26.87 4.46
CA SER A 66 22.14 -28.23 4.06
C SER A 66 23.47 -28.32 3.31
N ALA A 67 23.94 -27.20 2.73
CA ALA A 67 25.23 -27.09 2.05
C ALA A 67 26.40 -26.75 3.01
N ASP A 68 26.17 -26.73 4.32
CA ASP A 68 27.16 -26.41 5.37
C ASP A 68 27.83 -25.03 5.16
N MET A 69 27.03 -24.05 4.73
CA MET A 69 27.45 -22.64 4.56
C MET A 69 26.80 -21.73 5.60
N PRO A 70 27.02 -21.95 6.92
CA PRO A 70 26.29 -21.26 7.98
C PRO A 70 26.52 -19.73 8.01
N TRP A 71 27.66 -19.26 7.51
CA TRP A 71 27.99 -17.84 7.39
C TRP A 71 27.15 -17.09 6.34
N LEU A 72 26.48 -17.79 5.42
CA LEU A 72 25.58 -17.21 4.41
C LEU A 72 24.10 -17.22 4.82
N LEU A 73 23.76 -17.71 6.02
CA LEU A 73 22.37 -17.84 6.45
C LEU A 73 21.72 -16.49 6.76
N TRP A 74 22.50 -15.51 7.22
CA TRP A 74 21.97 -14.20 7.62
C TRP A 74 22.94 -13.07 7.29
N THR A 75 22.85 -12.58 6.06
CA THR A 75 23.65 -11.47 5.54
C THR A 75 22.87 -10.16 5.54
N ALA A 76 23.54 -9.05 5.21
CA ALA A 76 22.86 -7.77 5.01
C ALA A 76 21.86 -7.80 3.84
N GLU A 77 22.13 -8.63 2.81
CA GLU A 77 21.23 -8.83 1.68
C GLU A 77 19.96 -9.58 2.10
N ASP A 78 20.09 -10.58 2.97
CA ASP A 78 18.95 -11.31 3.54
C ASP A 78 18.04 -10.42 4.39
N GLN A 79 18.65 -9.53 5.18
CA GLN A 79 17.92 -8.52 5.95
C GLN A 79 17.12 -7.59 5.03
N ALA A 80 17.70 -7.17 3.91
CA ALA A 80 17.02 -6.33 2.92
C ALA A 80 15.86 -7.08 2.24
N ILE A 81 16.07 -8.34 1.84
CA ILE A 81 15.02 -9.19 1.26
C ILE A 81 13.87 -9.39 2.27
N PHE A 82 14.19 -9.74 3.50
CA PHE A 82 13.21 -9.95 4.56
C PHE A 82 12.43 -8.67 4.88
N ALA A 83 13.13 -7.53 5.03
CA ALA A 83 12.50 -6.24 5.21
C ALA A 83 11.59 -5.87 4.02
N GLY A 84 12.00 -6.20 2.79
CA GLY A 84 11.20 -6.05 1.59
C GLY A 84 9.90 -6.85 1.62
N ILE A 85 9.96 -8.12 2.01
CA ILE A 85 8.76 -9.00 2.14
C ILE A 85 7.80 -8.45 3.20
N ILE A 86 8.31 -8.06 4.38
CA ILE A 86 7.51 -7.51 5.48
C ILE A 86 6.90 -6.16 5.09
N SER A 87 7.68 -5.28 4.45
CA SER A 87 7.21 -3.99 3.92
C SER A 87 6.17 -4.17 2.82
N PHE A 88 6.30 -5.18 1.97
CA PHE A 88 5.29 -5.49 0.95
C PHE A 88 3.95 -5.93 1.58
N TYR A 89 4.00 -6.79 2.60
CA TYR A 89 2.80 -7.30 3.28
C TYR A 89 2.12 -6.21 4.12
N PHE A 90 2.88 -5.51 4.97
CA PHE A 90 2.33 -4.53 5.91
C PHE A 90 2.33 -3.08 5.40
N GLY A 91 3.20 -2.73 4.47
CA GLY A 91 3.41 -1.34 4.03
C GLY A 91 2.17 -0.74 3.39
N GLN A 92 1.39 -1.52 2.65
CA GLN A 92 0.14 -1.02 2.06
C GLN A 92 -0.98 -0.87 3.10
N ARG A 93 -0.98 -1.67 4.17
CA ARG A 93 -1.92 -1.49 5.31
C ARG A 93 -1.52 -0.29 6.18
N ALA A 94 -0.20 -0.08 6.38
CA ALA A 94 0.33 1.10 7.05
C ALA A 94 0.03 2.38 6.26
N MET A 95 0.26 2.37 4.94
CA MET A 95 -0.07 3.48 4.03
C MET A 95 -1.57 3.74 3.94
N ALA A 96 -2.41 2.69 3.94
CA ALA A 96 -3.86 2.86 3.99
C ALA A 96 -4.34 3.53 5.30
N LYS A 97 -3.72 3.19 6.45
CA LYS A 97 -4.03 3.81 7.74
C LYS A 97 -3.58 5.28 7.80
N LEU A 98 -2.41 5.59 7.21
CA LEU A 98 -1.95 6.98 7.07
C LEU A 98 -2.86 7.81 6.16
N ARG A 99 -3.41 7.20 5.10
CA ARG A 99 -4.34 7.88 4.17
C ARG A 99 -5.75 8.06 4.74
N SER A 100 -6.20 7.17 5.63
CA SER A 100 -7.49 7.25 6.32
C SER A 100 -7.46 8.11 7.59
N GLY A 101 -6.28 8.59 8.00
CA GLY A 101 -6.07 9.41 9.19
C GLY A 101 -6.14 10.92 8.95
N LYS A 102 -7.06 11.37 8.09
CA LYS A 102 -7.49 12.76 7.97
C LYS A 102 -8.99 12.84 8.20
#